data_AF-A0A497NNM7-F1
#
_entry.id   AF-A0A497NNM7-F1
#
_cell.length_a   1.000
_cell.length_b   1.000
_cell.length_c   1.000
_cell.angle_alpha   90.00
_cell.angle_beta   90.00
_cell.angle_gamma   90.00
#
_symmetry.space_group_name_H-M   'P 1'
#
loop_
_entity.id
_entity.type
_entity.pdbx_description
1 polymer ?
#
loop_
_entity_poly.entity_id
_entity_poly.type
_entity_poly.pdbx_seq_one_letter_code
_entity_poly.pdbx_strand_id
1 'polypeptide(L)'
;MHDIFDEFLETAGLNKSSSAEAERKLKLFKKVWDEISIAAKQNSLELEKSHFKVKTKMKYYLNPAFLQGLILRTRFLIENAKTIEAAHYLNNVSLDIIENYAWLKSSINNVKIDHTTLIRCLKNLEEKNPQNYEDIIQLLNLHDINKKNAARTIKKTRKTILNVRRKRKNLIQSNYPFPKK
;
A
#
# COMPACT_ATOMS: atom_id res chain seq x y z
N MET A 1 -17.02 -2.76 -18.59
CA MET A 1 -15.78 -2.79 -17.77
C MET A 1 -15.52 -1.42 -17.14
N HIS A 2 -15.83 -0.31 -17.83
CA HIS A 2 -15.75 1.05 -17.28
C HIS A 2 -16.37 1.21 -15.89
N ASP A 3 -17.61 0.75 -15.66
CA ASP A 3 -18.25 0.87 -14.33
C ASP A 3 -17.44 0.28 -13.18
N ILE A 4 -16.69 -0.81 -13.41
CA ILE A 4 -15.89 -1.46 -12.35
C ILE A 4 -14.60 -0.68 -12.11
N PHE A 5 -14.01 -0.14 -13.18
CA PHE A 5 -12.80 0.67 -13.09
C PHE A 5 -13.09 1.98 -12.37
N ASP A 6 -14.18 2.66 -12.71
CA ASP A 6 -14.58 3.90 -12.06
C ASP A 6 -14.98 3.67 -10.59
N GLU A 7 -15.71 2.59 -10.31
CA GLU A 7 -15.98 2.16 -8.93
C GLU A 7 -14.69 1.91 -8.14
N PHE A 8 -13.67 1.30 -8.76
CA PHE A 8 -12.37 1.07 -8.15
C PHE A 8 -11.66 2.40 -7.86
N LEU A 9 -11.58 3.31 -8.83
CA LEU A 9 -10.91 4.60 -8.67
C LEU A 9 -11.55 5.44 -7.56
N GLU A 10 -12.87 5.48 -7.50
CA GLU A 10 -13.60 6.17 -6.45
C GLU A 10 -13.35 5.53 -5.07
N THR A 11 -13.42 4.20 -5.00
CA THR A 11 -13.23 3.45 -3.74
C THR A 11 -11.79 3.57 -3.22
N ALA A 12 -10.81 3.63 -4.12
CA ALA A 12 -9.40 3.82 -3.81
C ALA A 12 -9.01 5.28 -3.56
N GLY A 13 -9.94 6.24 -3.76
CA GLY A 13 -9.68 7.67 -3.63
C GLY A 13 -8.72 8.23 -4.69
N LEU A 14 -8.60 7.56 -5.85
CA LEU A 14 -7.70 7.94 -6.94
C LEU A 14 -8.36 8.83 -8.00
N ASN A 15 -9.69 8.92 -7.99
CA ASN A 15 -10.46 9.69 -8.97
C ASN A 15 -10.22 11.21 -8.96
N LYS A 16 -9.51 11.72 -7.94
CA LYS A 16 -9.17 13.15 -7.79
C LYS A 16 -7.67 13.43 -7.87
N SER A 17 -6.84 12.43 -8.17
CA SER A 17 -5.38 12.57 -8.12
C SER A 17 -4.88 13.52 -9.20
N SER A 18 -4.34 14.66 -8.76
CA SER A 18 -3.67 15.65 -9.62
C SER A 18 -2.16 15.42 -9.70
N SER A 19 -1.51 15.92 -10.76
CA SER A 19 -0.04 15.79 -10.92
C SER A 19 0.72 16.35 -9.70
N ALA A 20 0.28 17.51 -9.20
CA ALA A 20 0.82 18.12 -7.98
C ALA A 20 0.61 17.25 -6.72
N GLU A 21 -0.51 16.55 -6.62
CA GLU A 21 -0.74 15.60 -5.52
C GLU A 21 0.16 14.37 -5.63
N ALA A 22 0.32 13.80 -6.82
CA ALA A 22 1.20 12.65 -7.03
C ALA A 22 2.68 13.01 -6.75
N GLU A 23 3.14 14.20 -7.13
CA GLU A 23 4.50 14.65 -6.83
C GLU A 23 4.70 14.90 -5.33
N ARG A 24 3.72 15.50 -4.64
CA ARG A 24 3.74 15.60 -3.16
C ARG A 24 3.81 14.23 -2.50
N LYS A 25 3.02 13.28 -3.00
CA LYS A 25 3.00 11.90 -2.51
C LYS A 25 4.31 11.17 -2.75
N LEU A 26 4.97 11.40 -3.89
CA LEU A 26 6.30 10.86 -4.18
C LEU A 26 7.37 11.40 -3.21
N LYS A 27 7.32 12.70 -2.89
CA LYS A 27 8.21 13.31 -1.89
C LYS A 27 7.99 12.71 -0.50
N LEU A 28 6.72 12.54 -0.11
CA LEU A 28 6.35 11.92 1.15
C LEU A 28 6.79 10.45 1.22
N PHE A 29 6.59 9.70 0.14
CA PHE A 29 7.10 8.33 0.01
C PHE A 29 8.61 8.26 0.27
N LYS A 30 9.40 9.15 -0.34
CA LYS A 30 10.84 9.18 -0.14
C LYS A 30 11.20 9.43 1.33
N LYS A 31 10.53 10.38 1.98
CA LYS A 31 10.74 10.68 3.40
C LYS A 31 10.48 9.44 4.27
N VAL A 32 9.32 8.79 4.07
CA VAL A 32 8.96 7.56 4.79
C VAL A 32 9.98 6.45 4.53
N TRP A 33 10.38 6.27 3.27
CA TRP A 33 11.36 5.26 2.89
C TRP A 33 12.72 5.50 3.56
N ASP A 34 13.19 6.75 3.59
CA ASP A 34 14.49 7.12 4.19
C ASP A 34 14.50 6.75 5.68
N GLU A 35 13.44 7.08 6.40
CA GLU A 35 13.31 6.75 7.82
C GLU A 35 13.19 5.24 8.08
N ILE A 36 12.39 4.52 7.29
CA ILE A 36 12.30 3.06 7.38
C ILE A 36 13.67 2.42 7.10
N SER A 37 14.41 2.94 6.13
CA SER A 37 15.76 2.48 5.78
C SER A 37 16.75 2.67 6.92
N ILE A 38 16.71 3.83 7.58
CA ILE A 38 17.53 4.11 8.77
C ILE A 38 17.17 3.14 9.90
N ALA A 39 15.89 2.99 10.22
CA ALA A 39 15.43 2.10 11.28
C ALA A 39 15.82 0.64 11.02
N ALA A 40 15.70 0.17 9.77
CA ALA A 40 16.11 -1.18 9.40
C ALA A 40 17.62 -1.41 9.51
N LYS A 41 18.44 -0.40 9.16
CA LYS A 41 19.91 -0.48 9.31
C LYS A 41 20.32 -0.52 10.79
N GLN A 42 19.70 0.30 11.62
CA GLN A 42 19.96 0.34 13.06
C GLN A 42 19.59 -0.98 13.76
N ASN A 43 18.61 -1.71 13.24
CA ASN A 43 18.10 -2.97 13.79
C ASN A 43 18.37 -4.15 12.85
N SER A 44 19.57 -4.19 12.26
CA SER A 44 19.93 -5.19 11.25
C SER A 44 19.91 -6.63 11.77
N LEU A 45 20.25 -6.84 13.03
CA LEU A 45 20.21 -8.17 13.67
C LEU A 45 18.77 -8.68 13.81
N GLU A 46 17.85 -7.82 14.23
CA GLU A 46 16.42 -8.12 14.35
C GLU A 46 15.80 -8.39 12.98
N LEU A 47 16.24 -7.64 11.96
CA LEU A 47 15.84 -7.89 10.57
C LEU A 47 16.34 -9.25 10.07
N GLU A 48 17.56 -9.66 10.43
CA GLU A 48 18.10 -10.98 10.03
C GLU A 48 17.36 -12.16 10.68
N LYS A 49 16.91 -11.97 11.93
CA LYS A 49 16.12 -12.95 12.71
C LYS A 49 14.64 -12.97 12.32
N SER A 50 14.15 -11.93 11.65
CA SER A 50 12.75 -11.85 11.23
C SER A 50 12.38 -12.96 10.24
N HIS A 51 11.08 -13.24 10.12
CA HIS A 51 10.58 -14.23 9.17
C HIS A 51 11.11 -13.98 7.76
N PHE A 52 11.48 -15.04 7.03
CA PHE A 52 12.14 -14.97 5.72
C PHE A 52 11.43 -14.02 4.74
N LYS A 53 10.09 -14.05 4.70
CA LYS A 53 9.28 -13.14 3.88
C LYS A 53 9.52 -11.66 4.21
N VAL A 54 9.52 -11.28 5.49
CA VAL A 54 9.74 -9.90 5.94
C VAL A 54 11.16 -9.48 5.58
N LYS A 55 12.15 -10.31 5.91
CA LYS A 55 13.55 -10.04 5.60
C LYS A 55 13.80 -9.80 4.12
N THR A 56 13.34 -10.71 3.27
CA THR A 56 13.56 -10.62 1.82
C THR A 56 12.86 -9.40 1.21
N LYS A 57 11.62 -9.12 1.62
CA LYS A 57 10.88 -7.94 1.18
C LYS A 57 11.55 -6.63 1.60
N MET A 58 11.98 -6.52 2.85
CA MET A 58 12.71 -5.35 3.34
C MET A 58 14.04 -5.16 2.60
N LYS A 59 14.83 -6.21 2.39
CA LYS A 59 16.08 -6.13 1.61
C LYS A 59 15.83 -5.67 0.16
N TYR A 60 14.77 -6.17 -0.47
CA TYR A 60 14.42 -5.78 -1.83
C TYR A 60 14.00 -4.30 -1.90
N TYR A 61 13.05 -3.89 -1.06
CA TYR A 61 12.48 -2.55 -1.12
C TYR A 61 13.41 -1.46 -0.58
N LEU A 62 14.25 -1.77 0.41
CA LEU A 62 15.21 -0.83 1.00
C LEU A 62 16.54 -0.77 0.24
N ASN A 63 16.62 -1.43 -0.92
CA ASN A 63 17.73 -1.29 -1.84
C ASN A 63 17.70 0.12 -2.50
N PRO A 64 18.79 0.90 -2.47
CA PRO A 64 18.85 2.21 -3.14
C PRO A 64 18.53 2.16 -4.63
N ALA A 65 18.89 1.10 -5.35
CA ALA A 65 18.55 0.93 -6.76
C ALA A 65 17.04 0.77 -6.97
N PHE A 66 16.34 0.09 -6.06
CA PHE A 66 14.88 0.00 -6.08
C PHE A 66 14.25 1.39 -5.91
N LEU A 67 14.72 2.17 -4.93
CA LEU A 67 14.24 3.54 -4.70
C LEU A 67 14.41 4.40 -5.95
N GLN A 68 15.61 4.39 -6.57
CA GLN A 68 15.88 5.15 -7.78
C GLN A 68 14.95 4.74 -8.93
N GLY A 69 14.80 3.44 -9.17
CA GLY A 69 13.90 2.93 -10.21
C GLY A 69 12.44 3.32 -9.97
N LEU A 70 11.98 3.29 -8.72
CA LEU A 70 10.63 3.70 -8.34
C LEU A 70 10.43 5.20 -8.55
N ILE A 71 11.38 6.05 -8.16
CA ILE A 71 11.31 7.51 -8.38
C ILE A 71 11.24 7.81 -9.88
N LEU A 72 12.14 7.23 -10.68
CA LEU A 72 12.18 7.44 -12.14
C LEU A 72 10.87 7.01 -12.79
N ARG A 73 10.38 5.80 -12.48
CA ARG A 73 9.12 5.29 -13.03
C ARG A 73 7.93 6.16 -12.64
N THR A 74 7.86 6.59 -11.39
CA THR A 74 6.74 7.40 -10.90
C THR A 74 6.74 8.78 -11.56
N ARG A 75 7.91 9.44 -11.65
CA ARG A 75 8.04 10.71 -12.36
C ARG A 75 7.68 10.59 -13.83
N PHE A 76 8.15 9.56 -14.51
CA PHE A 76 7.76 9.29 -15.89
C PHE A 76 6.24 9.18 -16.06
N LEU A 77 5.55 8.47 -15.15
CA LEU A 77 4.08 8.40 -15.19
C LEU A 77 3.42 9.77 -14.96
N ILE A 78 3.94 10.57 -14.02
CA ILE A 78 3.43 11.92 -13.75
C ILE A 78 3.61 12.84 -14.98
N GLU A 79 4.80 12.85 -15.57
CA GLU A 79 5.16 13.65 -16.75
C GLU A 79 4.31 13.28 -17.97
N ASN A 80 3.92 12.01 -18.10
CA ASN A 80 3.07 11.52 -19.18
C ASN A 80 1.56 11.59 -18.87
N ALA A 81 1.15 12.42 -17.92
CA ALA A 81 -0.24 12.60 -17.49
C ALA A 81 -0.95 11.31 -17.00
N LYS A 82 -0.18 10.27 -16.63
CA LYS A 82 -0.66 9.00 -16.07
C LYS A 82 -0.72 9.05 -14.55
N THR A 83 -1.35 10.09 -14.02
CA THR A 83 -1.28 10.42 -12.59
C THR A 83 -1.96 9.40 -11.69
N ILE A 84 -3.10 8.85 -12.13
CA ILE A 84 -3.82 7.79 -11.42
C ILE A 84 -2.92 6.55 -11.26
N GLU A 85 -2.22 6.18 -12.32
CA GLU A 85 -1.32 5.02 -12.34
C GLU A 85 -0.10 5.27 -11.45
N ALA A 86 0.46 6.49 -11.47
CA ALA A 86 1.53 6.89 -10.56
C ALA A 86 1.12 6.77 -9.09
N ALA A 87 -0.06 7.30 -8.73
CA ALA A 87 -0.59 7.25 -7.38
C ALA A 87 -0.91 5.81 -6.94
N HIS A 88 -1.50 4.99 -7.82
CA HIS A 88 -1.77 3.59 -7.56
C HIS A 88 -0.47 2.78 -7.36
N TYR A 89 0.52 3.00 -8.21
CA TYR A 89 1.83 2.35 -8.12
C TYR A 89 2.52 2.67 -6.80
N LEU A 90 2.56 3.95 -6.41
CA LEU A 90 3.10 4.38 -5.12
C LEU A 90 2.35 3.75 -3.94
N ASN A 91 1.01 3.78 -3.94
CA ASN A 91 0.21 3.20 -2.87
C ASN A 91 0.52 1.71 -2.65
N ASN A 92 0.56 0.94 -3.74
CA ASN A 92 0.80 -0.50 -3.65
C ASN A 92 2.18 -0.82 -3.08
N VAL A 93 3.23 -0.12 -3.53
CA VAL A 93 4.58 -0.32 -3.00
C VAL A 93 4.66 0.13 -1.54
N SER A 94 4.06 1.28 -1.22
CA SER A 94 4.05 1.81 0.14
C SER A 94 3.42 0.84 1.13
N LEU A 95 2.25 0.26 0.77
CA LEU A 95 1.55 -0.69 1.63
C LEU A 95 2.41 -1.91 1.98
N ASP A 96 3.10 -2.50 1.00
CA ASP A 96 3.96 -3.67 1.24
C ASP A 96 5.17 -3.27 2.12
N ILE A 97 5.81 -2.12 1.85
CA ILE A 97 6.92 -1.63 2.69
C ILE A 97 6.45 -1.39 4.13
N ILE A 98 5.34 -0.69 4.33
CA ILE A 98 4.81 -0.33 5.66
C ILE A 98 4.40 -1.58 6.43
N GLU A 99 3.78 -2.57 5.77
CA GLU A 99 3.41 -3.84 6.40
C GLU A 99 4.65 -4.58 6.91
N ASN A 100 5.69 -4.71 6.08
CA ASN A 100 6.93 -5.38 6.50
C ASN A 100 7.71 -4.58 7.55
N TYR A 101 7.66 -3.24 7.48
CA TYR A 101 8.25 -2.38 8.50
C TYR A 101 7.56 -2.54 9.86
N ALA A 102 6.22 -2.63 9.88
CA ALA A 102 5.48 -2.89 11.10
C ALA A 102 5.91 -4.23 11.73
N TRP A 103 6.06 -5.28 10.92
CA TRP A 103 6.59 -6.57 11.39
C TRP A 103 7.99 -6.46 11.99
N LEU A 104 8.90 -5.72 11.36
CA LEU A 104 10.23 -5.48 11.92
C LEU A 104 10.14 -4.76 13.28
N LYS A 105 9.35 -3.69 13.37
CA LYS A 105 9.13 -2.93 14.62
C LYS A 105 8.51 -3.80 15.71
N SER A 106 7.63 -4.70 15.35
CA SER A 106 7.03 -5.69 16.25
C SER A 106 8.07 -6.66 16.80
N SER A 107 8.96 -7.17 15.95
CA SER A 107 10.09 -8.01 16.38
C SER A 107 11.00 -7.26 17.36
N ILE A 108 11.33 -6.00 17.07
CA ILE A 108 12.18 -5.16 17.94
C ILE A 108 11.54 -4.93 19.31
N ASN A 109 10.23 -4.65 19.35
CA ASN A 109 9.51 -4.33 20.58
C ASN A 109 8.89 -5.55 21.27
N ASN A 110 9.06 -6.75 20.71
CA ASN A 110 8.45 -8.00 21.18
C ASN A 110 6.91 -7.92 21.34
N VAL A 111 6.24 -7.26 20.39
CA VAL A 111 4.77 -7.10 20.37
C VAL A 111 4.18 -7.91 19.23
N LYS A 112 3.11 -8.67 19.45
CA LYS A 112 2.40 -9.35 18.34
C LYS A 112 1.59 -8.36 17.52
N ILE A 113 1.67 -8.47 16.19
CA ILE A 113 0.83 -7.69 15.26
C ILE A 113 -0.30 -8.56 14.72
N ASP A 114 -1.46 -7.95 14.58
CA ASP A 114 -2.56 -8.43 13.74
C ASP A 114 -2.71 -7.51 12.54
N HIS A 115 -2.66 -8.08 11.33
CA HIS A 115 -2.84 -7.38 10.07
C HIS A 115 -4.15 -6.58 10.01
N THR A 116 -5.23 -7.04 10.66
CA THR A 116 -6.50 -6.31 10.68
C THR A 116 -6.42 -5.00 11.46
N THR A 117 -5.38 -4.86 12.30
CA THR A 117 -5.14 -3.70 13.14
C THR A 117 -3.79 -3.04 12.86
N LEU A 118 -3.20 -3.30 11.69
CA LEU A 118 -1.87 -2.84 11.27
C LEU A 118 -1.61 -1.36 11.59
N ILE A 119 -2.51 -0.47 11.18
CA ILE A 119 -2.36 0.97 11.38
C ILE A 119 -2.35 1.33 12.88
N ARG A 120 -3.22 0.70 13.67
CA ARG A 120 -3.25 0.90 15.13
C ARG A 120 -1.98 0.36 15.79
N CYS A 121 -1.53 -0.82 15.40
CA CYS A 121 -0.27 -1.39 15.89
C CYS A 121 0.91 -0.48 15.54
N LEU A 122 0.97 0.01 14.30
CA LEU A 122 2.01 0.91 13.84
C LEU A 122 2.04 2.20 14.66
N LYS A 123 0.87 2.79 14.96
CA LYS A 123 0.77 3.96 15.84
C LYS A 123 1.49 3.72 17.17
N ASN A 124 1.15 2.63 17.85
CA ASN A 124 1.72 2.29 19.17
C ASN A 124 3.23 2.00 19.07
N LEU A 125 3.69 1.39 17.98
CA LEU A 125 5.12 1.08 17.75
C LEU A 125 5.95 2.34 17.43
N GLU A 126 5.30 3.41 17.00
CA GLU A 126 5.91 4.70 16.68
C GLU A 126 5.74 5.73 17.82
N GLU A 127 4.98 5.45 18.89
CA GLU A 127 4.76 6.39 20.01
C GLU A 127 6.05 6.89 20.67
N LYS A 128 7.09 6.04 20.73
CA LYS A 128 8.38 6.41 21.32
C LYS A 128 9.30 7.16 20.36
N ASN A 129 8.96 7.24 19.07
CA ASN A 129 9.73 7.96 18.06
C ASN A 129 8.84 8.29 16.83
N PRO A 130 7.91 9.26 16.95
CA PRO A 130 6.79 9.44 16.01
C PRO A 130 7.20 10.22 14.75
N GLN A 131 8.25 9.78 14.06
CA GLN A 131 8.69 10.46 12.85
C GLN A 131 7.93 10.00 11.60
N ASN A 132 7.48 8.74 11.56
CA ASN A 132 6.92 8.15 10.35
C ASN A 132 5.40 7.96 10.34
N TYR A 133 4.73 7.90 11.50
CA TYR A 133 3.31 7.51 11.54
C TYR A 133 2.39 8.48 10.79
N GLU A 134 2.49 9.78 11.06
CA GLU A 134 1.63 10.78 10.39
C GLU A 134 1.92 10.86 8.89
N ASP A 135 3.19 10.78 8.50
CA ASP A 135 3.59 10.72 7.09
C ASP A 135 3.04 9.47 6.41
N ILE A 136 3.03 8.32 7.09
CA ILE A 136 2.44 7.07 6.58
C ILE A 136 0.92 7.21 6.42
N ILE A 137 0.23 7.79 7.40
CA ILE A 137 -1.22 8.04 7.32
C ILE A 137 -1.55 8.96 6.15
N GLN A 138 -0.77 10.03 5.97
CA GLN A 138 -0.92 10.94 4.85
C GLN A 138 -0.58 10.27 3.51
N LEU A 139 0.50 9.49 3.44
CA LEU A 139 0.93 8.74 2.25
C LEU A 139 -0.14 7.75 1.79
N LEU A 140 -0.82 7.10 2.72
CA LEU A 140 -1.90 6.16 2.43
C LEU A 140 -3.28 6.83 2.24
N ASN A 141 -3.33 8.17 2.28
CA ASN A 141 -4.56 8.97 2.20
C ASN A 141 -5.60 8.57 3.28
N LEU A 142 -5.14 8.26 4.50
CA LEU A 142 -5.99 7.79 5.60
C LEU A 142 -6.34 8.88 6.63
N HIS A 143 -5.75 10.07 6.54
CA HIS A 143 -5.88 11.16 7.54
C HIS A 143 -7.33 11.58 7.80
N ASP A 144 -8.15 11.73 6.76
CA ASP A 144 -9.51 12.28 6.87
C ASP A 144 -10.60 11.18 6.92
N ILE A 145 -10.23 9.94 7.21
CA ILE A 145 -11.17 8.81 7.20
C ILE A 145 -11.89 8.69 8.54
N ASN A 146 -13.21 8.91 8.52
CA ASN A 146 -14.09 8.60 9.65
C ASN A 146 -14.70 7.19 9.57
N LYS A 147 -15.20 6.70 10.71
CA LYS A 147 -15.81 5.36 10.85
C LYS A 147 -16.95 5.10 9.84
N LYS A 148 -17.79 6.12 9.58
CA LYS A 148 -18.94 6.02 8.66
C LYS A 148 -18.47 5.83 7.22
N ASN A 149 -17.51 6.64 6.78
CA ASN A 149 -16.94 6.58 5.44
C ASN A 149 -16.18 5.25 5.24
N ALA A 150 -15.36 4.83 6.21
CA ALA A 150 -14.67 3.54 6.16
C ALA A 150 -15.65 2.36 6.00
N ALA A 151 -16.70 2.30 6.82
CA ALA A 151 -17.70 1.23 6.74
C ALA A 151 -18.43 1.21 5.38
N ARG A 152 -18.76 2.39 4.84
CA ARG A 152 -19.36 2.53 3.51
C ARG A 152 -18.42 2.03 2.42
N THR A 153 -17.15 2.44 2.45
CA THR A 153 -16.13 2.00 1.49
C THR A 153 -15.95 0.49 1.53
N ILE A 154 -15.78 -0.11 2.71
CA ILE A 154 -15.64 -1.57 2.88
C ILE A 154 -16.85 -2.32 2.29
N LYS A 155 -18.08 -1.84 2.58
CA LYS A 155 -19.31 -2.44 2.04
C LYS A 155 -19.34 -2.38 0.52
N LYS A 156 -18.96 -1.22 -0.07
CA LYS A 156 -18.88 -1.03 -1.52
C LYS A 156 -17.84 -1.97 -2.13
N THR A 157 -16.62 -2.01 -1.59
CA THR A 157 -15.53 -2.89 -2.05
C THR A 157 -15.97 -4.36 -2.08
N ARG A 158 -16.61 -4.85 -1.02
CA ARG A 158 -17.11 -6.24 -0.96
C ARG A 158 -18.12 -6.53 -2.07
N LYS A 159 -19.05 -5.61 -2.34
CA LYS A 159 -20.03 -5.73 -3.42
C LYS A 159 -19.34 -5.76 -4.79
N THR A 160 -18.39 -4.86 -5.04
CA THR A 160 -17.63 -4.79 -6.29
C THR A 160 -16.81 -6.05 -6.52
N ILE A 161 -16.10 -6.57 -5.51
CA ILE A 161 -15.35 -7.84 -5.61
C ILE A 161 -16.27 -9.01 -5.97
N LEU A 162 -17.43 -9.12 -5.33
CA LEU A 162 -18.41 -10.16 -5.65
C LEU A 162 -18.92 -10.04 -7.09
N ASN A 163 -19.19 -8.82 -7.56
CA ASN A 163 -19.61 -8.56 -8.93
C ASN A 163 -18.52 -8.98 -9.95
N VAL A 164 -17.27 -8.59 -9.72
CA VAL A 164 -16.11 -8.98 -10.53
C VAL A 164 -15.99 -10.50 -10.61
N ARG A 165 -16.07 -11.19 -9.46
CA ARG A 165 -15.99 -12.66 -9.41
C ARG A 165 -17.10 -13.34 -10.21
N ARG A 166 -18.34 -12.83 -10.14
CA ARG A 166 -19.48 -13.36 -10.91
C ARG A 166 -19.28 -13.13 -12.40
N LYS A 167 -18.93 -11.90 -12.81
CA LYS A 167 -18.67 -11.59 -14.23
C LYS A 167 -17.56 -12.45 -14.81
N ARG A 168 -16.46 -12.63 -14.06
CA ARG A 168 -15.37 -13.53 -14.45
C ARG A 168 -15.86 -14.97 -14.63
N LYS A 169 -16.65 -15.49 -13.70
CA LYS A 169 -17.22 -16.85 -13.79
C LYS A 169 -18.07 -17.01 -15.06
N ASN A 170 -18.95 -16.05 -15.33
CA ASN A 170 -19.82 -16.08 -16.52
C ASN A 170 -19.01 -16.03 -17.82
N LEU A 171 -17.97 -15.19 -17.90
CA LEU A 171 -17.08 -15.11 -19.06
C LEU A 171 -16.31 -16.42 -19.31
N ILE A 172 -15.86 -17.09 -18.25
CA ILE A 172 -15.21 -18.40 -18.37
C ILE A 172 -16.22 -19.43 -18.90
N GLN A 173 -17.44 -19.43 -18.36
CA GLN A 173 -18.49 -20.37 -18.78
C GLN A 173 -18.96 -20.14 -20.22
N SER A 174 -19.00 -18.90 -20.69
CA SER A 174 -19.38 -18.58 -22.08
C SER A 174 -18.29 -18.94 -23.09
N ASN A 175 -17.01 -18.83 -22.71
CA ASN A 175 -15.87 -19.05 -23.62
C ASN A 175 -15.29 -20.47 -23.55
N TYR A 176 -15.57 -21.21 -22.47
CA TYR A 176 -15.20 -22.61 -22.29
C TYR A 176 -16.39 -23.36 -21.69
N PRO A 177 -17.38 -23.76 -22.50
CA PRO A 177 -18.43 -24.65 -22.04
C PRO A 177 -17.81 -26.00 -21.73
N PHE A 178 -17.43 -26.23 -20.47
CA PHE A 178 -17.05 -27.55 -20.01
C PHE A 178 -18.21 -28.52 -20.33
N PRO A 179 -17.96 -29.67 -20.95
CA PRO A 179 -19.01 -30.65 -21.18
C PRO A 179 -19.58 -31.02 -19.81
N LYS A 180 -20.90 -30.84 -19.66
CA LYS A 180 -21.62 -31.33 -18.48
C LYS A 180 -21.43 -32.86 -18.45
N LYS A 181 -20.73 -33.36 -17.43
CA LYS A 181 -20.77 -34.78 -17.07
C LYS A 181 -22.11 -35.10 -16.43
#